data_AF-A0A0T2QBG4-F1
#
_entry.id   AF-A0A0T2QBG4-F1
#
_cell.length_a   1.000
_cell.length_b   1.000
_cell.length_c   1.000
_cell.angle_alpha   90.00
_cell.angle_beta   90.00
_cell.angle_gamma   90.00
#
_symmetry.space_group_name_H-M   'P 1'
#
loop_
_entity.id
_entity.type
_entity.pdbx_description
1 polymer ?
#
loop_
_entity_poly.entity_id
_entity_poly.type
_entity_poly.pdbx_seq_one_letter_code
_entity_poly.pdbx_strand_id
1 'polypeptide(L)'
;MSAPSDIDPKALNVEPRKRRRPKLRNRPEPRPTLKSKQGATEKRLNAMPLSPGVMLEPTEDGWLQTSPHNDLDLWEAQLHVALGTRSTSLVRVFIAQLKNLCRRDWDEDLQRWKWNETELNAALALVADVRPRNATEAALAAQMVAVHVLQMNLAMDAFNSGGMVMEKEAALVSKLARTFTMQLETLRSLRGGKRPTVRQSIKVTRETHYHKHEHLHDHRGVQELEEQPHEQHAEAITVRPALPSPNEGGEVVPLPRRNRKASV
;
A
#
# COMPACT_ATOMS: atom_id res chain seq x y z
N MET A 1 19.19 0.86 -66.36
CA MET A 1 17.87 0.94 -65.70
C MET A 1 17.33 -0.48 -65.62
N SER A 2 17.61 -1.21 -64.54
CA SER A 2 17.05 -2.55 -64.32
C SER A 2 15.70 -2.42 -63.64
N ALA A 3 14.69 -3.07 -64.20
CA ALA A 3 13.34 -3.10 -63.67
C ALA A 3 13.30 -3.78 -62.28
N PRO A 4 12.41 -3.32 -61.37
CA PRO A 4 12.24 -3.91 -60.06
C PRO A 4 11.57 -5.29 -60.21
N SER A 5 12.19 -6.32 -59.64
CA SER A 5 11.58 -7.63 -59.49
C SER A 5 10.35 -7.51 -58.60
N ASP A 6 9.19 -7.76 -59.19
CA ASP A 6 7.88 -7.86 -58.56
C ASP A 6 7.95 -8.92 -57.44
N ILE A 7 7.93 -8.48 -56.18
CA ILE A 7 7.86 -9.36 -55.01
C ILE A 7 6.40 -9.76 -54.88
N ASP A 8 6.06 -10.98 -55.31
CA ASP A 8 4.71 -11.52 -55.18
C ASP A 8 4.32 -11.64 -53.68
N PRO A 9 3.37 -10.85 -53.17
CA PRO A 9 2.98 -10.86 -51.76
C PRO A 9 2.31 -12.18 -51.34
N LYS A 10 1.93 -13.06 -52.29
CA LYS A 10 1.38 -14.40 -51.99
C LYS A 10 2.46 -15.47 -51.77
N ALA A 11 3.72 -15.20 -52.17
CA ALA A 11 4.85 -16.10 -51.92
C ALA A 11 5.38 -16.04 -50.48
N LEU A 12 4.90 -15.08 -49.67
CA LEU A 12 5.17 -14.96 -48.24
C LEU A 12 4.24 -15.82 -47.37
N ASN A 13 3.71 -16.93 -47.91
CA ASN A 13 3.05 -17.97 -47.13
C ASN A 13 4.12 -18.75 -46.33
N VAL A 14 4.62 -18.13 -45.26
CA VAL A 14 5.34 -18.84 -44.21
C VAL A 14 4.33 -19.77 -43.56
N GLU A 15 4.46 -21.08 -43.82
CA GLU A 15 3.68 -22.08 -43.10
C GLU A 15 3.71 -21.75 -41.59
N PRO A 16 2.56 -21.69 -40.91
CA PRO A 16 2.54 -21.33 -39.51
C PRO A 16 3.42 -22.31 -38.76
N ARG A 17 4.55 -21.80 -38.21
CA ARG A 17 5.50 -22.60 -37.45
C ARG A 17 4.72 -23.46 -36.47
N LYS A 18 4.78 -24.79 -36.63
CA LYS A 18 4.14 -25.75 -35.72
C LYS A 18 4.49 -25.37 -34.29
N ARG A 19 3.51 -24.83 -33.54
CA ARG A 19 3.70 -24.38 -32.15
C ARG A 19 4.22 -25.59 -31.36
N ARG A 20 5.47 -25.53 -30.90
CA ARG A 20 6.06 -26.58 -30.06
C ARG A 20 5.20 -26.67 -28.80
N ARG A 21 4.48 -27.78 -28.61
CA ARG A 21 3.73 -28.01 -27.38
C ARG A 21 4.75 -28.14 -26.22
N PRO A 22 4.70 -27.28 -25.20
CA PRO A 22 5.60 -27.41 -24.05
C PRO A 22 5.35 -28.77 -23.37
N LYS A 23 6.40 -29.56 -23.16
CA LYS A 23 6.30 -30.84 -22.44
C LYS A 23 5.96 -30.55 -20.97
N LEU A 24 4.94 -31.22 -20.44
CA LEU A 24 4.63 -31.18 -19.01
C LEU A 24 5.85 -31.70 -18.22
N ARG A 25 6.23 -30.97 -17.17
CA ARG A 25 7.27 -31.43 -16.25
C ARG A 25 6.75 -32.63 -15.46
N ASN A 26 7.59 -33.64 -15.24
CA ASN A 26 7.28 -34.71 -14.28
C ASN A 26 7.20 -34.11 -12.88
N ARG A 27 6.01 -34.10 -12.29
CA ARG A 27 5.77 -33.57 -10.94
C ARG A 27 5.95 -34.72 -9.93
N PRO A 28 6.81 -34.57 -8.91
CA PRO A 28 6.98 -35.60 -7.89
C PRO A 28 5.71 -35.74 -7.04
N GLU A 29 5.54 -36.92 -6.43
CA GLU A 29 4.47 -37.11 -5.44
C GLU A 29 4.59 -36.15 -4.26
N PRO A 30 3.45 -35.70 -3.69
CA PRO A 30 3.48 -34.82 -2.54
C PRO A 30 4.09 -35.55 -1.34
N ARG A 31 4.90 -34.80 -0.58
CA ARG A 31 5.58 -35.33 0.62
C ARG A 31 4.55 -35.96 1.58
N PRO A 32 4.88 -37.06 2.28
CA PRO A 32 3.96 -37.72 3.22
C PRO A 32 3.40 -36.78 4.30
N THR A 33 4.20 -35.82 4.76
CA THR A 33 3.80 -34.77 5.73
C THR A 33 2.76 -33.80 5.19
N LEU A 34 2.69 -33.60 3.87
CA LEU A 34 1.65 -32.81 3.22
C LEU A 34 0.37 -33.63 3.07
N LYS A 35 0.48 -34.90 2.65
CA LYS A 35 -0.68 -35.82 2.55
C LYS A 35 -1.37 -36.00 3.91
N SER A 36 -0.63 -36.12 5.00
CA SER A 36 -1.22 -36.27 6.34
C SER A 36 -2.04 -35.04 6.80
N LYS A 37 -1.74 -33.84 6.28
CA LYS A 37 -2.47 -32.61 6.57
C LYS A 37 -3.61 -32.31 5.61
N GLN A 38 -3.85 -33.16 4.61
CA GLN A 38 -4.83 -32.92 3.54
C GLN A 38 -6.23 -32.62 4.10
N GLY A 39 -6.76 -33.44 5.00
CA GLY A 39 -8.11 -33.23 5.55
C GLY A 39 -8.24 -31.93 6.36
N ALA A 40 -7.16 -31.47 7.02
CA ALA A 40 -7.17 -30.18 7.70
C ALA A 40 -7.14 -29.00 6.70
N THR A 41 -6.38 -29.15 5.61
CA THR A 41 -6.34 -28.17 4.52
C THR A 41 -7.69 -28.04 3.82
N GLU A 42 -8.34 -29.17 3.51
CA GLU A 42 -9.68 -29.20 2.89
C GLU A 42 -10.75 -28.59 3.81
N LYS A 43 -10.74 -28.91 5.10
CA LYS A 43 -11.63 -28.26 6.08
C LYS A 43 -11.44 -26.75 6.12
N ARG A 44 -10.18 -26.28 6.09
CA ARG A 44 -9.88 -24.85 6.07
C ARG A 44 -10.37 -24.21 4.76
N LEU A 45 -10.17 -24.86 3.63
CA LEU A 45 -10.64 -24.40 2.31
C LEU A 45 -12.17 -24.25 2.30
N ASN A 46 -12.90 -25.27 2.76
CA ASN A 46 -14.36 -25.27 2.80
C ASN A 46 -14.94 -24.26 3.81
N ALA A 47 -14.14 -23.82 4.80
CA ALA A 47 -14.54 -22.78 5.73
C ALA A 47 -14.30 -21.35 5.20
N MET A 48 -13.61 -21.19 4.06
CA MET A 48 -13.44 -19.89 3.42
C MET A 48 -14.76 -19.43 2.80
N PRO A 49 -15.06 -18.11 2.78
CA PRO A 49 -16.25 -17.59 2.11
C PRO A 49 -16.24 -17.97 0.64
N LEU A 50 -17.39 -18.37 0.11
CA LEU A 50 -17.57 -18.46 -1.33
C LEU A 50 -17.68 -17.05 -1.90
N SER A 51 -16.69 -16.66 -2.68
CA SER A 51 -16.74 -15.41 -3.44
C SER A 51 -17.67 -15.57 -4.63
N PRO A 52 -18.54 -14.57 -4.92
CA PRO A 52 -19.36 -14.61 -6.12
C PRO A 52 -18.46 -14.65 -7.36
N GLY A 53 -18.74 -15.60 -8.25
CA GLY A 53 -18.12 -15.64 -9.58
C GLY A 53 -18.86 -14.74 -10.56
N VAL A 54 -18.22 -14.45 -11.67
CA VAL A 54 -18.72 -13.62 -12.77
C VAL A 54 -18.33 -14.29 -14.07
N MET A 55 -19.29 -14.42 -14.97
CA MET A 55 -19.07 -14.85 -16.35
C MET A 55 -19.28 -13.68 -17.31
N LEU A 56 -18.50 -13.63 -18.38
CA LEU A 56 -18.66 -12.65 -19.45
C LEU A 56 -19.23 -13.32 -20.70
N GLU A 57 -20.47 -12.97 -21.04
CA GLU A 57 -21.17 -13.45 -22.23
C GLU A 57 -21.16 -12.39 -23.34
N PRO A 58 -20.98 -12.79 -24.60
CA PRO A 58 -21.04 -11.86 -25.71
C PRO A 58 -22.48 -11.40 -25.97
N THR A 59 -22.63 -10.12 -26.33
CA THR A 59 -23.90 -9.49 -26.70
C THR A 59 -23.67 -8.63 -27.95
N GLU A 60 -24.75 -8.20 -28.63
CA GLU A 60 -24.67 -7.35 -29.82
C GLU A 60 -23.75 -6.14 -29.59
N ASP A 61 -23.95 -5.45 -28.46
CA ASP A 61 -23.26 -4.22 -28.07
C ASP A 61 -21.94 -4.43 -27.29
N GLY A 62 -21.50 -5.67 -27.08
CA GLY A 62 -20.23 -5.94 -26.39
C GLY A 62 -20.25 -7.17 -25.50
N TRP A 63 -19.88 -7.00 -24.23
CA TRP A 63 -19.78 -8.08 -23.24
C TRP A 63 -20.68 -7.78 -22.04
N LEU A 64 -21.65 -8.67 -21.82
CA LEU A 64 -22.51 -8.66 -20.65
C LEU A 64 -21.87 -9.47 -19.53
N GLN A 65 -21.93 -8.92 -18.33
CA GLN A 65 -21.57 -9.63 -17.12
C GLN A 65 -22.79 -10.35 -16.57
N THR A 66 -22.65 -11.66 -16.35
CA THR A 66 -23.74 -12.52 -15.88
C THR A 66 -23.26 -13.49 -14.78
N SER A 67 -24.23 -14.20 -14.22
CA SER A 67 -24.02 -15.25 -13.22
C SER A 67 -23.34 -16.49 -13.84
N PRO A 68 -22.40 -17.12 -13.13
CA PRO A 68 -21.82 -18.41 -13.55
C PRO A 68 -22.79 -19.60 -13.35
N HIS A 69 -23.96 -19.38 -12.75
CA HIS A 69 -24.99 -20.39 -12.52
C HIS A 69 -26.39 -19.88 -12.90
N ASN A 70 -27.33 -20.81 -13.06
CA ASN A 70 -28.69 -20.53 -13.52
C ASN A 70 -29.55 -19.68 -12.56
N ASP A 71 -29.23 -19.67 -11.26
CA ASP A 71 -29.95 -18.89 -10.26
C ASP A 71 -29.42 -17.44 -10.20
N LEU A 72 -30.07 -16.53 -10.92
CA LEU A 72 -29.70 -15.12 -10.99
C LEU A 72 -29.94 -14.38 -9.68
N ASP A 73 -31.02 -14.71 -8.97
CA ASP A 73 -31.39 -14.04 -7.71
C ASP A 73 -30.39 -14.37 -6.61
N LEU A 74 -29.97 -15.64 -6.53
CA LEU A 74 -28.93 -16.06 -5.61
C LEU A 74 -27.59 -15.39 -5.92
N TRP A 75 -27.24 -15.26 -7.20
CA TRP A 75 -26.00 -14.60 -7.61
C TRP A 75 -26.01 -13.10 -7.26
N GLU A 76 -27.11 -12.40 -7.54
CA GLU A 76 -27.26 -11.00 -7.15
C GLU A 76 -27.17 -10.85 -5.63
N ALA A 77 -27.83 -11.72 -4.86
CA ALA A 77 -27.71 -11.75 -3.41
C ALA A 77 -26.25 -11.97 -2.93
N GLN A 78 -25.49 -12.86 -3.57
CA GLN A 78 -24.08 -13.07 -3.26
C GLN A 78 -23.24 -11.81 -3.53
N LEU A 79 -23.50 -11.07 -4.62
CA LEU A 79 -22.81 -9.82 -4.91
C LEU A 79 -23.11 -8.75 -3.84
N HIS A 80 -24.36 -8.64 -3.43
CA HIS A 80 -24.78 -7.75 -2.34
C HIS A 80 -24.07 -8.07 -1.02
N VAL A 81 -23.97 -9.36 -0.68
CA VAL A 81 -23.27 -9.83 0.52
C VAL A 81 -21.77 -9.57 0.42
N ALA A 82 -21.15 -9.86 -0.73
CA ALA A 82 -19.72 -9.66 -0.95
C ALA A 82 -19.31 -8.17 -0.86
N LEU A 83 -20.20 -7.27 -1.27
CA LEU A 83 -19.98 -5.82 -1.19
C LEU A 83 -20.59 -5.19 0.07
N GLY A 84 -21.16 -5.98 0.98
CA GLY A 84 -21.73 -5.47 2.24
C GLY A 84 -22.80 -4.39 2.04
N THR A 85 -23.59 -4.46 0.97
CA THR A 85 -24.55 -3.42 0.60
C THR A 85 -25.85 -4.00 0.07
N ARG A 86 -26.97 -3.33 0.33
CA ARG A 86 -28.28 -3.65 -0.27
C ARG A 86 -28.58 -2.79 -1.51
N SER A 87 -27.71 -1.84 -1.86
CA SER A 87 -27.92 -0.94 -3.00
C SER A 87 -27.43 -1.58 -4.30
N THR A 88 -28.37 -1.87 -5.20
CA THR A 88 -28.08 -2.45 -6.52
C THR A 88 -27.20 -1.51 -7.36
N SER A 89 -27.40 -0.20 -7.24
CA SER A 89 -26.59 0.80 -7.95
C SER A 89 -25.12 0.74 -7.52
N LEU A 90 -24.85 0.57 -6.22
CA LEU A 90 -23.47 0.43 -5.74
C LEU A 90 -22.84 -0.87 -6.22
N VAL A 91 -23.59 -1.97 -6.21
CA VAL A 91 -23.12 -3.26 -6.77
C VAL A 91 -22.71 -3.09 -8.23
N ARG A 92 -23.59 -2.52 -9.06
CA ARG A 92 -23.33 -2.29 -10.49
C ARG A 92 -22.10 -1.40 -10.72
N VAL A 93 -21.97 -0.30 -9.98
CA VAL A 93 -20.84 0.62 -10.11
C VAL A 93 -19.52 -0.03 -9.69
N PHE A 94 -19.48 -0.70 -8.53
CA PHE A 94 -18.24 -1.34 -8.08
C PHE A 94 -17.79 -2.45 -9.01
N ILE A 95 -18.72 -3.28 -9.47
CA ILE A 95 -18.44 -4.31 -10.46
C ILE A 95 -17.86 -3.70 -11.74
N ALA A 96 -18.48 -2.63 -12.27
CA ALA A 96 -17.99 -1.95 -13.47
C ALA A 96 -16.58 -1.35 -13.26
N GLN A 97 -16.32 -0.76 -12.09
CA GLN A 97 -15.01 -0.23 -11.74
C GLN A 97 -13.96 -1.34 -11.65
N LEU A 98 -14.26 -2.46 -10.99
CA LEU A 98 -13.36 -3.61 -10.92
C LEU A 98 -13.07 -4.19 -12.31
N LYS A 99 -14.10 -4.32 -13.15
CA LYS A 99 -13.94 -4.76 -14.55
C LYS A 99 -13.00 -3.85 -15.33
N ASN A 100 -13.09 -2.54 -15.14
CA ASN A 100 -12.23 -1.58 -15.82
C ASN A 100 -10.75 -1.61 -15.37
N LEU A 101 -10.44 -2.24 -14.24
CA LEU A 101 -9.06 -2.47 -13.79
C LEU A 101 -8.41 -3.68 -14.47
N CYS A 102 -9.23 -4.62 -14.95
CA CYS A 102 -8.74 -5.85 -15.58
C CYS A 102 -8.16 -5.56 -16.96
N ARG A 103 -7.13 -6.33 -17.32
CA ARG A 103 -6.55 -6.34 -18.65
C ARG A 103 -7.60 -6.77 -19.67
N ARG A 104 -7.42 -6.27 -20.89
CA ARG A 104 -8.21 -6.70 -22.04
C ARG A 104 -7.39 -7.64 -22.88
N ASP A 105 -7.99 -8.76 -23.22
CA ASP A 105 -7.45 -9.77 -24.10
C ASP A 105 -8.23 -9.73 -25.41
N TRP A 106 -7.56 -10.05 -26.51
CA TRP A 106 -8.20 -10.18 -27.81
C TRP A 106 -8.89 -11.54 -27.89
N ASP A 107 -10.19 -11.55 -28.17
CA ASP A 107 -10.96 -12.77 -28.44
C ASP A 107 -10.87 -13.09 -29.93
N GLU A 108 -10.16 -14.18 -30.28
CA GLU A 108 -9.96 -14.61 -31.66
C GLU A 108 -11.26 -15.10 -32.32
N ASP A 109 -12.19 -15.69 -31.56
CA ASP A 109 -13.41 -16.28 -32.11
C ASP A 109 -14.42 -15.19 -32.47
N LEU A 110 -14.54 -14.18 -31.61
CA LEU A 110 -15.49 -13.08 -31.78
C LEU A 110 -14.88 -11.81 -32.38
N GLN A 111 -13.57 -11.80 -32.63
CA GLN A 111 -12.81 -10.67 -33.19
C GLN A 111 -13.06 -9.36 -32.44
N ARG A 112 -13.11 -9.43 -31.10
CA ARG A 112 -13.44 -8.31 -30.22
C ARG A 112 -12.55 -8.32 -28.98
N TRP A 113 -12.29 -7.15 -28.41
CA TRP A 113 -11.61 -7.06 -27.12
C TRP A 113 -12.54 -7.50 -25.99
N LYS A 114 -12.06 -8.40 -25.13
CA LYS A 114 -12.75 -8.94 -23.95
C LYS A 114 -11.97 -8.59 -22.70
N TRP A 115 -12.65 -8.30 -21.60
CA TRP A 115 -11.98 -8.21 -20.30
C TRP A 115 -11.59 -9.59 -19.78
N ASN A 116 -10.46 -9.68 -19.09
CA ASN A 116 -10.03 -10.93 -18.51
C ASN A 116 -10.95 -11.35 -17.34
N GLU A 117 -11.76 -12.39 -17.57
CA GLU A 117 -12.72 -12.91 -16.60
C GLU A 117 -12.04 -13.45 -15.33
N THR A 118 -10.85 -14.03 -15.46
CA THR A 118 -10.10 -14.55 -14.32
C THR A 118 -9.61 -13.42 -13.42
N GLU A 119 -9.12 -12.33 -13.99
CA GLU A 119 -8.71 -11.15 -13.23
C GLU A 119 -9.91 -10.49 -12.53
N LEU A 120 -11.06 -10.42 -13.20
CA LEU A 120 -12.28 -9.87 -12.59
C LEU A 120 -12.76 -10.71 -11.40
N ASN A 121 -12.78 -12.03 -11.57
CA ASN A 121 -13.12 -12.96 -10.50
C ASN A 121 -12.14 -12.89 -9.33
N ALA A 122 -10.84 -12.75 -9.60
CA ALA A 122 -9.83 -12.55 -8.57
C ALA A 122 -10.02 -11.22 -7.83
N ALA A 123 -10.28 -10.12 -8.55
CA ALA A 123 -10.56 -8.82 -7.98
C ALA A 123 -11.78 -8.84 -7.06
N LEU A 124 -12.87 -9.48 -7.52
CA LEU A 124 -14.09 -9.63 -6.73
C LEU A 124 -13.86 -10.53 -5.50
N ALA A 125 -13.10 -11.61 -5.64
CA ALA A 125 -12.74 -12.47 -4.52
C ALA A 125 -11.91 -11.74 -3.46
N LEU A 126 -10.99 -10.85 -3.85
CA LEU A 126 -10.24 -10.01 -2.91
C LEU A 126 -11.17 -9.06 -2.14
N VAL A 127 -12.15 -8.45 -2.81
CA VAL A 127 -13.14 -7.61 -2.12
C VAL A 127 -14.00 -8.45 -1.16
N ALA A 128 -14.47 -9.61 -1.59
CA ALA A 128 -15.28 -10.51 -0.77
C ALA A 128 -14.52 -11.00 0.48
N ASP A 129 -13.21 -11.28 0.36
CA ASP A 129 -12.38 -11.73 1.49
C ASP A 129 -12.20 -10.66 2.57
N VAL A 130 -12.24 -9.37 2.19
CA VAL A 130 -12.27 -8.26 3.15
C VAL A 130 -13.53 -8.35 4.05
N ARG A 131 -14.62 -8.93 3.54
CA ARG A 131 -15.96 -8.98 4.16
C ARG A 131 -16.46 -7.59 4.58
N PRO A 132 -16.68 -6.68 3.62
CA PRO A 132 -17.23 -5.36 3.90
C PRO A 132 -18.53 -5.45 4.69
N ARG A 133 -18.66 -4.63 5.74
CA ARG A 133 -19.89 -4.56 6.55
C ARG A 133 -20.88 -3.51 6.06
N ASN A 134 -20.40 -2.58 5.24
CA ASN A 134 -21.16 -1.45 4.70
C ASN A 134 -20.50 -0.97 3.40
N ALA A 135 -21.19 -0.07 2.69
CA ALA A 135 -20.72 0.51 1.44
C ALA A 135 -19.36 1.23 1.55
N THR A 136 -19.04 1.83 2.70
CA THR A 136 -17.77 2.53 2.92
C THR A 136 -16.60 1.55 3.00
N GLU A 137 -16.77 0.44 3.74
CA GLU A 137 -15.78 -0.64 3.76
C GLU A 137 -15.62 -1.27 2.36
N ALA A 138 -16.71 -1.35 1.58
CA ALA A 138 -16.67 -1.89 0.22
C ALA A 138 -15.91 -0.98 -0.75
N ALA A 139 -16.13 0.34 -0.65
CA ALA A 139 -15.35 1.32 -1.40
C ALA A 139 -13.86 1.24 -1.06
N LEU A 140 -13.53 1.13 0.24
CA LEU A 140 -12.14 0.97 0.69
C LEU A 140 -11.53 -0.34 0.16
N ALA A 141 -12.29 -1.44 0.18
CA ALA A 141 -11.84 -2.73 -0.35
C ALA A 141 -11.59 -2.66 -1.87
N ALA A 142 -12.48 -2.02 -2.63
CA ALA A 142 -12.28 -1.81 -4.08
C ALA A 142 -11.02 -0.96 -4.35
N GLN A 143 -10.77 0.08 -3.55
CA GLN A 143 -9.54 0.87 -3.64
C GLN A 143 -8.29 0.04 -3.31
N MET A 144 -8.36 -0.83 -2.31
CA MET A 144 -7.25 -1.73 -1.96
C MET A 144 -6.93 -2.68 -3.12
N VAL A 145 -7.95 -3.20 -3.82
CA VAL A 145 -7.76 -4.03 -5.01
C VAL A 145 -7.11 -3.22 -6.14
N ALA A 146 -7.57 -2.00 -6.40
CA ALA A 146 -6.95 -1.13 -7.41
C ALA A 146 -5.47 -0.84 -7.12
N VAL A 147 -5.15 -0.52 -5.86
CA VAL A 147 -3.76 -0.31 -5.40
C VAL A 147 -2.94 -1.59 -5.60
N HIS A 148 -3.48 -2.75 -5.22
CA HIS A 148 -2.79 -4.02 -5.37
C HIS A 148 -2.49 -4.36 -6.84
N VAL A 149 -3.48 -4.28 -7.72
CA VAL A 149 -3.33 -4.57 -9.15
C VAL A 149 -2.31 -3.62 -9.79
N LEU A 150 -2.41 -2.32 -9.52
CA LEU A 150 -1.46 -1.33 -10.01
C LEU A 150 -0.04 -1.60 -9.49
N GLN A 151 0.09 -1.94 -8.21
CA GLN A 151 1.38 -2.27 -7.60
C GLN A 151 2.02 -3.50 -8.25
N MET A 152 1.24 -4.55 -8.55
CA MET A 152 1.76 -5.75 -9.22
C MET A 152 2.21 -5.47 -10.66
N ASN A 153 1.45 -4.65 -11.39
CA ASN A 153 1.83 -4.21 -12.74
C ASN A 153 3.13 -3.38 -12.71
N LEU A 154 3.22 -2.37 -11.85
CA LEU A 154 4.42 -1.55 -11.73
C LEU A 154 5.64 -2.35 -11.24
N ALA A 155 5.43 -3.34 -10.37
CA ALA A 155 6.51 -4.22 -9.93
C ALA A 155 7.03 -5.08 -11.10
N MET A 156 6.13 -5.63 -11.92
CA MET A 156 6.50 -6.35 -13.13
C MET A 156 7.34 -5.48 -14.07
N ASP A 157 6.91 -4.23 -14.29
CA ASP A 157 7.62 -3.27 -15.14
C ASP A 157 8.98 -2.88 -14.54
N ALA A 158 9.05 -2.68 -13.22
CA ALA A 158 10.29 -2.36 -12.49
C ALA A 158 11.34 -3.48 -12.59
N PHE A 159 10.90 -4.75 -12.59
CA PHE A 159 11.77 -5.93 -12.70
C PHE A 159 12.10 -6.34 -14.13
N ASN A 160 11.86 -5.46 -15.13
CA ASN A 160 12.14 -5.61 -16.56
C ASN A 160 13.05 -6.81 -16.88
N SER A 161 12.52 -7.80 -17.59
CA SER A 161 13.11 -9.13 -17.86
C SER A 161 14.38 -9.08 -18.75
N GLY A 162 15.33 -8.19 -18.45
CA GLY A 162 16.46 -7.85 -19.31
C GLY A 162 17.54 -6.92 -18.71
N GLY A 163 17.49 -6.53 -17.42
CA GLY A 163 18.72 -6.15 -16.70
C GLY A 163 18.87 -4.71 -16.17
N MET A 164 17.87 -3.84 -16.28
CA MET A 164 17.88 -2.55 -15.58
C MET A 164 16.63 -2.37 -14.73
N VAL A 165 16.81 -2.11 -13.44
CA VAL A 165 15.72 -1.76 -12.53
C VAL A 165 15.28 -0.34 -12.84
N MET A 166 14.01 -0.17 -13.16
CA MET A 166 13.45 1.16 -13.41
C MET A 166 13.17 1.84 -12.05
N GLU A 167 14.02 2.79 -11.67
CA GLU A 167 14.01 3.40 -10.33
C GLU A 167 12.70 4.13 -10.01
N LYS A 168 12.08 4.76 -11.02
CA LYS A 168 10.82 5.51 -10.85
C LYS A 168 9.68 4.56 -10.45
N GLU A 169 9.56 3.43 -11.13
CA GLU A 169 8.56 2.39 -10.94
C GLU A 169 8.77 1.73 -9.59
N ALA A 170 10.01 1.41 -9.21
CA ALA A 170 10.34 0.88 -7.89
C ALA A 170 9.96 1.86 -6.75
N ALA A 171 10.19 3.17 -6.94
CA ALA A 171 9.77 4.19 -5.99
C ALA A 171 8.24 4.30 -5.89
N LEU A 172 7.51 4.18 -7.01
CA LEU A 172 6.04 4.16 -7.01
C LEU A 172 5.48 2.90 -6.33
N VAL A 173 6.05 1.72 -6.59
CA VAL A 173 5.69 0.47 -5.91
C VAL A 173 5.82 0.62 -4.40
N SER A 174 6.90 1.24 -3.93
CA SER A 174 7.12 1.49 -2.50
C SER A 174 6.07 2.43 -1.90
N LYS A 175 5.62 3.44 -2.66
CA LYS A 175 4.53 4.36 -2.23
C LYS A 175 3.18 3.64 -2.17
N LEU A 176 2.86 2.81 -3.16
CA LEU A 176 1.63 2.01 -3.18
C LEU A 176 1.62 0.98 -2.05
N ALA A 177 2.75 0.33 -1.76
CA ALA A 177 2.88 -0.59 -0.62
C ALA A 177 2.56 0.10 0.71
N ARG A 178 3.09 1.31 0.95
CA ARG A 178 2.75 2.11 2.14
C ARG A 178 1.26 2.49 2.16
N THR A 179 0.70 2.84 1.01
CA THR A 179 -0.72 3.17 0.89
C THR A 179 -1.59 1.96 1.26
N PHE A 180 -1.26 0.77 0.77
CA PHE A 180 -1.96 -0.46 1.10
C PHE A 180 -1.90 -0.76 2.61
N THR A 181 -0.75 -0.56 3.26
CA THR A 181 -0.64 -0.70 4.72
C THR A 181 -1.52 0.30 5.48
N MET A 182 -1.58 1.55 5.03
CA MET A 182 -2.46 2.56 5.62
C MET A 182 -3.95 2.23 5.44
N GLN A 183 -4.33 1.66 4.28
CA GLN A 183 -5.70 1.20 4.04
C GLN A 183 -6.07 0.05 4.98
N LEU A 184 -5.15 -0.90 5.24
CA LEU A 184 -5.37 -1.96 6.24
C LEU A 184 -5.57 -1.41 7.65
N GLU A 185 -4.77 -0.42 8.07
CA GLU A 185 -4.95 0.25 9.36
C GLU A 185 -6.27 1.02 9.43
N THR A 186 -6.64 1.69 8.35
CA THR A 186 -7.90 2.43 8.23
C THR A 186 -9.08 1.47 8.36
N LEU A 187 -9.05 0.32 7.68
CA LEU A 187 -10.07 -0.72 7.79
C LEU A 187 -10.17 -1.26 9.23
N ARG A 188 -9.03 -1.53 9.89
CA ARG A 188 -9.01 -1.94 11.29
C ARG A 188 -9.63 -0.87 12.20
N SER A 189 -9.31 0.40 11.97
CA SER A 189 -9.86 1.52 12.74
C SER A 189 -11.37 1.67 12.54
N LEU A 190 -11.86 1.54 11.30
CA LEU A 190 -13.30 1.57 11.00
C LEU A 190 -14.06 0.45 11.73
N ARG A 191 -13.42 -0.70 11.95
CA ARG A 191 -13.97 -1.84 12.68
C ARG A 191 -13.86 -1.73 14.21
N GLY A 192 -13.45 -0.57 14.72
CA GLY A 192 -13.28 -0.34 16.16
C GLY A 192 -11.99 -0.93 16.73
N GLY A 193 -11.03 -1.32 15.87
CA GLY A 193 -9.71 -1.72 16.29
C GLY A 193 -8.98 -0.53 16.91
N LYS A 194 -8.80 -0.54 18.24
CA LYS A 194 -7.96 0.44 18.92
C LYS A 194 -6.54 0.31 18.35
N ARG A 195 -5.95 1.43 17.92
CA ARG A 195 -4.50 1.47 17.69
C ARG A 195 -3.82 1.02 18.99
N PRO A 196 -2.82 0.13 18.95
CA PRO A 196 -2.06 -0.19 20.16
C PRO A 196 -1.49 1.13 20.67
N THR A 197 -1.98 1.59 21.82
CA THR A 197 -1.42 2.76 22.50
C THR A 197 0.01 2.38 22.86
N VAL A 198 0.99 2.93 22.14
CA VAL A 198 2.40 2.78 22.47
C VAL A 198 2.61 3.47 23.81
N ARG A 199 2.68 2.69 24.89
CA ARG A 199 2.97 3.20 26.22
C ARG A 199 4.46 3.53 26.29
N GLN A 200 4.82 4.77 25.97
CA GLN A 200 6.17 5.26 26.20
C GLN A 200 6.37 5.50 27.70
N SER A 201 7.11 4.62 28.38
CA SER A 201 7.57 4.86 29.74
C SER A 201 8.93 5.58 29.70
N ILE A 202 8.94 6.88 29.94
CA ILE A 202 10.17 7.66 30.08
C ILE A 202 10.66 7.51 31.51
N LYS A 203 11.79 6.81 31.72
CA LYS A 203 12.47 6.76 33.02
C LYS A 203 13.44 7.93 33.10
N VAL A 204 13.07 8.98 33.83
CA VAL A 204 13.95 10.12 34.12
C VAL A 204 14.85 9.73 35.29
N THR A 205 16.14 9.48 35.03
CA THR A 205 17.16 9.35 36.07
C THR A 205 17.84 10.70 36.26
N ARG A 206 17.82 11.22 37.50
CA ARG A 206 18.65 12.38 37.86
C ARG A 206 20.04 11.85 38.23
N GLU A 207 21.03 12.16 37.41
CA GLU A 207 22.43 11.97 37.76
C GLU A 207 22.95 13.28 38.36
N THR A 208 23.27 13.26 39.65
CA THR A 208 23.98 14.36 40.31
C THR A 208 25.47 14.14 40.14
N HIS A 209 26.10 14.88 39.24
CA HIS A 209 27.56 14.88 39.12
C HIS A 209 28.16 15.76 40.21
N TYR A 210 29.01 15.18 41.06
CA TYR A 210 29.84 15.93 42.01
C TYR A 210 31.17 16.27 41.33
N HIS A 211 31.42 17.54 41.07
CA HIS A 211 32.73 18.02 40.61
C HIS A 211 33.62 18.29 41.83
N LYS A 212 34.69 17.51 41.99
CA LYS A 212 35.74 17.78 42.98
C LYS A 212 36.77 18.72 42.33
N HIS A 213 36.84 19.96 42.79
CA HIS A 213 37.92 20.88 42.43
C HIS A 213 39.09 20.64 43.38
N GLU A 214 40.21 20.15 42.83
CA GLU A 214 41.48 20.04 43.55
C GLU A 214 42.34 21.26 43.18
N HIS A 215 42.47 22.20 44.11
CA HIS A 215 43.34 23.36 43.96
C HIS A 215 44.73 23.00 44.48
N LEU A 216 45.68 22.78 43.57
CA LEU A 216 47.11 22.72 43.90
C LEU A 216 47.64 24.15 44.00
N HIS A 217 47.89 24.63 45.21
CA HIS A 217 48.61 25.89 45.44
C HIS A 217 50.11 25.63 45.44
N ASP A 218 50.79 26.02 44.35
CA ASP A 218 52.26 26.02 44.29
C ASP A 218 52.78 27.28 45.01
N HIS A 219 53.25 27.12 46.24
CA HIS A 219 53.80 28.20 47.05
C HIS A 219 55.26 28.43 46.69
N ARG A 220 55.51 29.14 45.59
CA ARG A 220 56.83 29.64 45.22
C ARG A 220 56.87 31.17 45.34
N GLY A 221 57.56 31.66 46.36
CA GLY A 221 58.21 32.97 46.33
C GLY A 221 57.42 34.15 46.90
N VAL A 222 57.66 34.36 48.19
CA VAL A 222 57.58 35.60 49.00
C VAL A 222 57.74 36.91 48.20
N GLN A 223 56.77 37.81 48.33
CA GLN A 223 57.00 39.24 48.60
C GLN A 223 55.78 39.86 49.28
N GLU A 224 56.01 40.39 50.48
CA GLU A 224 55.07 41.18 51.27
C GLU A 224 54.92 42.58 50.64
N LEU A 225 53.70 43.10 50.57
CA LEU A 225 53.27 44.27 51.34
C LEU A 225 51.91 44.78 50.85
N GLU A 226 51.07 44.98 51.85
CA GLU A 226 50.10 46.07 51.97
C GLU A 226 48.77 46.03 51.19
N GLU A 227 47.73 46.19 52.03
CA GLU A 227 46.45 46.83 51.77
C GLU A 227 45.45 46.10 50.87
N GLN A 228 44.44 45.53 51.54
CA GLN A 228 43.10 45.40 50.97
C GLN A 228 42.43 46.78 50.98
N PRO A 229 41.98 47.31 49.84
CA PRO A 229 40.90 48.28 49.82
C PRO A 229 39.59 47.53 49.56
N HIS A 230 38.68 47.60 50.52
CA HIS A 230 37.27 47.43 50.21
C HIS A 230 36.83 48.57 49.30
N GLU A 231 36.32 48.28 48.11
CA GLU A 231 35.26 49.11 47.56
C GLU A 231 34.35 48.31 46.60
N GLN A 232 33.06 48.53 46.78
CA GLN A 232 31.96 47.83 46.15
C GLN A 232 31.72 48.40 44.75
N HIS A 233 31.65 47.55 43.73
CA HIS A 233 30.90 47.85 42.52
C HIS A 233 30.04 46.65 42.13
N ALA A 234 28.73 46.82 42.31
CA ALA A 234 27.73 46.02 41.62
C ALA A 234 27.82 46.37 40.12
N GLU A 235 28.50 45.55 39.34
CA GLU A 235 28.46 45.64 37.89
C GLU A 235 28.17 44.30 37.23
N ALA A 236 27.20 44.42 36.31
CA ALA A 236 26.64 43.43 35.42
C ALA A 236 27.60 42.30 35.02
N ILE A 237 27.17 41.05 35.27
CA ILE A 237 27.70 39.90 34.55
C ILE A 237 27.46 40.14 33.06
N THR A 238 28.53 40.47 32.37
CA THR A 238 28.60 40.66 30.93
C THR A 238 28.14 39.39 30.24
N VAL A 239 27.04 39.54 29.50
CA VAL A 239 26.48 38.57 28.58
C VAL A 239 27.58 38.16 27.60
N ARG A 240 27.91 36.86 27.58
CA ARG A 240 28.73 36.29 26.51
C ARG A 240 28.00 36.46 25.17
N PRO A 241 28.67 36.89 24.07
CA PRO A 241 28.00 37.05 22.79
C PRO A 241 27.49 35.69 22.28
N ALA A 242 26.24 35.68 21.82
CA ALA A 242 25.63 34.53 21.16
C ALA A 242 26.34 34.24 19.83
N LEU A 243 26.48 32.95 19.51
CA LEU A 243 26.96 32.51 18.20
C LEU A 243 26.02 33.04 17.10
N PRO A 244 26.53 33.56 15.97
CA PRO A 244 25.70 34.10 14.91
C PRO A 244 24.85 32.99 14.29
N SER A 245 23.53 33.11 14.40
CA SER A 245 22.55 32.25 13.72
C SER A 245 22.08 32.95 12.44
N PRO A 246 21.92 32.28 11.29
CA PRO A 246 21.62 32.95 10.01
C PRO A 246 20.20 33.48 9.82
N ASN A 247 19.37 33.60 10.87
CA ASN A 247 17.98 34.04 10.73
C ASN A 247 17.64 35.14 11.75
N GLU A 248 17.79 36.38 11.32
CA GLU A 248 17.22 37.55 12.00
C GLU A 248 15.78 37.75 11.54
N GLY A 249 14.83 37.64 12.47
CA GLY A 249 13.42 37.99 12.22
C GLY A 249 12.45 36.87 12.59
N GLY A 250 12.00 36.88 13.84
CA GLY A 250 10.91 36.03 14.29
C GLY A 250 9.57 36.49 13.73
N GLU A 251 8.87 35.59 13.04
CA GLU A 251 7.43 35.68 12.85
C GLU A 251 6.76 34.93 14.01
N VAL A 252 6.22 35.69 14.97
CA VAL A 252 5.48 35.13 16.10
C VAL A 252 4.16 34.56 15.58
N VAL A 253 4.07 33.23 15.47
CA VAL A 253 2.82 32.55 15.12
C VAL A 253 1.86 32.64 16.32
N PRO A 254 0.68 33.27 16.21
CA PRO A 254 -0.26 33.38 17.32
C PRO A 254 -0.93 32.03 17.61
N LEU A 255 -0.83 31.58 18.87
CA LEU A 255 -1.58 30.42 19.38
C LEU A 255 -3.06 30.80 19.59
N PRO A 256 -4.03 30.00 19.11
CA PRO A 256 -5.45 30.31 19.29
C PRO A 256 -5.89 30.06 20.76
N ARG A 257 -6.34 31.12 21.44
CA ARG A 257 -6.99 31.04 22.76
C ARG A 257 -8.44 30.60 22.62
N ARG A 258 -8.80 29.50 23.30
CA ARG A 258 -10.17 28.96 23.39
C ARG A 258 -10.99 29.78 24.40
N ASN A 259 -11.91 30.61 23.91
CA ASN A 259 -12.88 31.33 24.75
C ASN A 259 -13.85 30.37 25.42
N ARG A 260 -13.87 30.39 26.75
CA ARG A 260 -14.85 29.68 27.61
C ARG A 260 -16.07 30.60 27.73
N LYS A 261 -17.15 30.29 27.01
CA LYS A 261 -18.45 30.96 27.21
C LYS A 261 -19.02 30.51 28.55
N ALA A 262 -19.29 31.48 29.44
CA ALA A 262 -20.19 31.31 30.56
C ALA A 262 -21.64 31.27 30.01
N SER A 263 -22.38 30.23 30.38
CA SER A 263 -23.82 30.14 30.19
C SER A 263 -24.52 31.03 31.21
N VAL A 264 -25.47 31.83 30.73
CA VAL A 264 -26.60 32.37 31.51
C VAL A 264 -27.56 31.24 31.84
#